data_AF-A0A4Y2QU60-F1
#
_entry.id   AF-A0A4Y2QU60-F1
#
_cell.length_a   1.000
_cell.length_b   1.000
_cell.length_c   1.000
_cell.angle_alpha   90.00
_cell.angle_beta   90.00
_cell.angle_gamma   90.00
#
_symmetry.space_group_name_H-M   'P 1'
#
loop_
_entity.id
_entity.type
_entity.pdbx_description
1 polymer ?
#
loop_
_entity_poly.entity_id
_entity_poly.type
_entity_poly.pdbx_seq_one_letter_code
_entity_poly.pdbx_strand_id
1 'polypeptide(L)'
;MESSLKTKVLAAVRTLDRFGISDRAGAVIVSAALQDVRIISESNVLNVVDRNKIRWGRTKARTTLLSQVIKDYDHNQFGIYFYGRKDRTLSMEDNRRKVIIEERISLVKEPGSEYIGHVSVSFGRAQIIGNNIYSFLSCVDNDIDVTMLVATEHLSTQVSKEVLYVTWN
;
A
#
# COMPACT_ATOMS: atom_id res chain seq x y z
N MET A 1 22.56 3.86 -26.06
CA MET A 1 23.22 3.27 -24.87
C MET A 1 22.63 3.82 -23.56
N GLU A 2 22.41 5.14 -23.43
CA GLU A 2 21.76 5.74 -22.24
C GLU A 2 20.38 5.16 -21.89
N SER A 3 19.55 4.84 -22.89
CA SER A 3 18.20 4.31 -22.66
C SER A 3 18.22 2.94 -21.97
N SER A 4 19.18 2.08 -22.32
CA SER A 4 19.34 0.75 -21.71
C SER A 4 19.80 0.85 -20.24
N LEU A 5 20.70 1.79 -19.93
CA LEU A 5 21.16 2.03 -18.57
C LEU A 5 20.01 2.52 -17.67
N LYS A 6 19.22 3.49 -18.16
CA LYS A 6 18.07 4.05 -17.43
C LYS A 6 17.06 2.95 -17.05
N THR A 7 16.79 2.00 -17.95
CA THR A 7 15.88 0.87 -17.68
C THR A 7 16.45 -0.10 -16.63
N LYS A 8 17.75 -0.42 -16.70
CA LYS A 8 18.41 -1.30 -15.72
C LYS A 8 18.46 -0.68 -14.32
N VAL A 9 18.78 0.62 -14.23
CA VAL A 9 18.76 1.36 -12.96
C VAL A 9 17.35 1.42 -12.39
N LEU A 10 16.32 1.59 -13.22
CA LEU A 10 14.93 1.57 -12.76
C LEU A 10 14.53 0.21 -12.18
N ALA A 11 14.96 -0.89 -12.79
CA ALA A 11 14.73 -2.24 -12.26
C ALA A 11 15.42 -2.44 -10.90
N ALA A 12 16.68 -2.02 -10.77
CA ALA A 12 17.41 -2.07 -9.50
C ALA A 12 16.75 -1.20 -8.42
N VAL A 13 16.23 -0.03 -8.77
CA VAL A 13 15.53 0.84 -7.82
C VAL A 13 14.25 0.20 -7.29
N ARG A 14 13.50 -0.51 -8.14
CA ARG A 14 12.31 -1.26 -7.72
C ARG A 14 12.65 -2.39 -6.75
N THR A 15 13.72 -3.14 -6.99
CA THR A 15 14.15 -4.20 -6.08
C THR A 15 14.63 -3.63 -4.75
N LEU A 16 15.39 -2.54 -4.76
CA LEU A 16 15.80 -1.84 -3.54
C LEU A 16 14.59 -1.38 -2.70
N ASP A 17 13.52 -0.91 -3.35
CA ASP A 17 12.30 -0.48 -2.66
C ASP A 17 11.58 -1.67 -2.01
N ARG A 18 11.49 -2.80 -2.70
CA ARG A 18 10.89 -4.04 -2.20
C ARG A 18 11.56 -4.60 -0.95
N PHE A 19 12.88 -4.46 -0.84
CA PHE A 19 13.65 -4.93 0.31
C PHE A 19 13.88 -3.85 1.38
N GLY A 20 13.25 -2.68 1.26
CA GLY A 20 13.39 -1.60 2.25
C GLY A 20 14.81 -1.05 2.39
N ILE A 21 15.65 -1.19 1.36
CA ILE A 21 17.07 -0.79 1.44
C ILE A 21 17.18 0.74 1.52
N SER A 22 18.09 1.27 2.34
CA SER A 22 18.30 2.72 2.43
C SER A 22 18.83 3.30 1.11
N ASP A 23 18.49 4.55 0.78
CA ASP A 23 18.96 5.20 -0.46
C ASP A 23 20.49 5.21 -0.57
N ARG A 24 21.19 5.37 0.57
CA ARG A 24 22.66 5.40 0.63
C ARG A 24 23.25 4.02 0.35
N ALA A 25 22.71 2.96 0.97
CA ALA A 25 23.14 1.59 0.69
C ALA A 25 22.83 1.20 -0.76
N GLY A 26 21.64 1.56 -1.26
CA GLY A 26 21.26 1.33 -2.65
C GLY A 26 22.18 2.01 -3.65
N ALA A 27 22.60 3.25 -3.38
CA ALA A 27 23.56 3.96 -4.22
C ALA A 27 24.93 3.26 -4.30
N VAL A 28 25.43 2.77 -3.17
CA VAL A 28 26.70 2.01 -3.11
C VAL A 28 26.59 0.69 -3.87
N ILE A 29 25.53 -0.08 -3.63
CA ILE A 29 25.32 -1.38 -4.30
C ILE A 29 25.22 -1.21 -5.81
N VAL A 30 24.40 -0.26 -6.29
CA VAL A 30 24.23 -0.03 -7.73
C VAL A 30 25.51 0.52 -8.36
N SER A 31 26.23 1.41 -7.68
CA SER A 31 27.50 1.92 -8.18
C SER A 31 28.58 0.83 -8.27
N ALA A 32 28.68 -0.06 -7.29
CA ALA A 32 29.61 -1.19 -7.31
C ALA A 32 29.29 -2.16 -8.46
N ALA A 33 28.02 -2.51 -8.65
CA ALA A 33 27.60 -3.37 -9.77
C ALA A 33 27.91 -2.72 -11.14
N LEU A 34 27.75 -1.40 -11.25
CA LEU A 34 28.06 -0.67 -12.48
C LEU A 34 29.57 -0.52 -12.74
N GLN A 35 30.40 -0.51 -11.69
CA GLN A 35 31.87 -0.60 -11.82
C GLN A 35 32.30 -1.99 -12.30
N ASP A 36 31.70 -3.06 -11.76
CA ASP A 36 31.99 -4.44 -12.15
C ASP A 36 31.70 -4.68 -13.64
N VAL A 37 30.58 -4.17 -14.14
CA VAL A 37 30.25 -4.23 -15.58
C VAL A 37 30.96 -3.16 -16.44
N ARG A 38 31.97 -2.46 -15.88
CA ARG A 38 32.80 -1.43 -16.54
C ARG A 38 32.02 -0.28 -17.19
N ILE A 39 30.84 0.04 -16.66
CA ILE A 39 30.03 1.20 -17.09
C ILE A 39 30.51 2.48 -16.40
N ILE A 40 30.98 2.34 -15.15
CA ILE A 40 31.60 3.41 -14.37
C ILE A 40 33.07 3.04 -14.17
N SER A 41 33.96 4.01 -14.34
CA SER A 41 35.37 3.91 -13.94
C SER A 41 35.69 5.01 -12.93
N GLU A 42 36.77 4.86 -12.18
CA GLU A 42 37.26 5.92 -11.27
C GLU A 42 37.55 7.23 -12.02
N SER A 43 37.91 7.15 -13.29
CA SER A 43 38.16 8.29 -14.18
C SER A 43 36.90 8.90 -14.80
N ASN A 44 35.75 8.21 -14.79
CA ASN A 44 34.51 8.66 -15.43
C ASN A 44 33.34 8.68 -14.45
N VAL A 45 33.21 9.80 -13.75
CA VAL A 45 32.25 10.01 -12.65
C VAL A 45 30.83 10.37 -13.14
N LEU A 46 30.64 10.60 -14.44
CA LEU A 46 29.38 11.12 -14.99
C LEU A 46 28.17 10.21 -14.71
N ASN A 47 28.40 8.90 -14.70
CA ASN A 47 27.36 7.89 -14.52
C ASN A 47 27.25 7.33 -13.09
N VAL A 48 27.95 7.90 -12.11
CA VAL A 48 27.87 7.46 -10.71
C VAL A 48 26.44 7.58 -10.19
N VAL A 49 25.98 6.53 -9.52
CA VAL A 49 24.64 6.48 -8.93
C VAL A 49 24.72 6.98 -7.50
N ASP A 50 24.34 8.24 -7.31
CA ASP A 50 24.25 8.85 -6.00
C ASP A 50 22.90 8.57 -5.30
N ARG A 51 22.83 8.96 -4.02
CA ARG A 51 21.62 8.85 -3.20
C ARG A 51 20.41 9.56 -3.82
N ASN A 52 20.60 10.73 -4.42
CA ASN A 52 19.52 11.49 -5.05
C ASN A 52 19.01 10.79 -6.30
N LYS A 53 19.86 10.18 -7.14
CA LYS A 53 19.44 9.39 -8.30
C LYS A 53 18.59 8.19 -7.89
N ILE A 54 18.94 7.50 -6.80
CA ILE A 54 18.09 6.43 -6.23
C ILE A 54 16.74 7.00 -5.76
N ARG A 55 16.76 8.08 -4.97
CA ARG A 55 15.54 8.72 -4.46
C ARG A 55 14.61 9.16 -5.59
N TRP A 56 15.16 9.81 -6.61
CA TRP A 56 14.43 10.23 -7.81
C TRP A 56 13.88 9.04 -8.59
N GLY A 57 14.68 7.99 -8.76
CA GLY A 57 14.24 6.74 -9.37
C GLY A 57 13.05 6.14 -8.64
N ARG A 58 13.07 6.15 -7.30
CA ARG A 58 11.97 5.65 -6.46
C ARG A 58 10.72 6.49 -6.63
N THR A 59 10.83 7.80 -6.50
CA THR A 59 9.70 8.72 -6.72
C THR A 59 9.09 8.50 -8.10
N LYS A 60 9.92 8.44 -9.16
CA LYS A 60 9.44 8.21 -10.53
C LYS A 60 8.79 6.84 -10.71
N ALA A 61 9.36 5.79 -10.13
CA ALA A 61 8.79 4.45 -10.18
C ALA A 61 7.44 4.41 -9.50
N ARG A 62 7.32 5.02 -8.32
CA ARG A 62 6.07 5.11 -7.54
C ARG A 62 5.02 5.96 -8.24
N THR A 63 5.37 7.13 -8.79
CA THR A 63 4.40 7.96 -9.53
C THR A 63 3.90 7.29 -10.80
N THR A 64 4.76 6.54 -11.51
CA THR A 64 4.34 5.74 -12.67
C THR A 64 3.40 4.60 -12.26
N LEU A 65 3.67 3.95 -11.13
CA LEU A 65 2.77 2.92 -10.60
C LEU A 65 1.44 3.52 -10.15
N LEU A 66 1.46 4.64 -9.41
CA LEU A 66 0.26 5.32 -8.97
C LEU A 66 -0.59 5.80 -10.14
N SER A 67 0.01 6.35 -11.21
CA SER A 67 -0.76 6.80 -12.37
C SER A 67 -1.35 5.63 -13.16
N GLN A 68 -0.70 4.46 -13.19
CA GLN A 68 -1.28 3.25 -13.75
C GLN A 68 -2.43 2.75 -12.87
N VAL A 69 -2.23 2.71 -11.56
CA VAL A 69 -3.26 2.28 -10.60
C VAL A 69 -4.47 3.22 -10.65
N ILE A 70 -4.27 4.54 -10.73
CA ILE A 70 -5.34 5.55 -10.93
C ILE A 70 -6.14 5.31 -12.21
N LYS A 71 -5.49 4.90 -13.31
CA LYS A 71 -6.16 4.56 -14.57
C LYS A 71 -6.89 3.22 -14.53
N ASP A 72 -6.45 2.31 -13.67
CA ASP A 72 -7.04 0.99 -13.49
C ASP A 72 -8.20 0.99 -12.45
N TYR A 73 -8.44 2.10 -11.74
CA TYR A 73 -9.66 2.24 -10.94
C TYR A 73 -10.83 2.42 -11.89
N ASP A 74 -11.71 1.42 -11.91
CA ASP A 74 -13.08 1.64 -12.35
C ASP A 74 -13.75 2.60 -11.35
N HIS A 75 -14.63 3.48 -11.80
CA HIS A 75 -15.28 4.52 -10.98
C HIS A 75 -16.22 3.97 -9.89
N ASN A 76 -16.28 2.64 -9.78
CA ASN A 76 -17.11 1.87 -8.85
C ASN A 76 -16.28 1.08 -7.80
N GLN A 77 -14.98 1.35 -7.65
CA GLN A 77 -14.16 0.65 -6.65
C GLN A 77 -14.28 1.27 -5.24
N PHE A 78 -14.26 0.39 -4.23
CA PHE A 78 -14.41 0.75 -2.83
C PHE A 78 -13.13 0.45 -2.06
N GLY A 79 -12.60 1.45 -1.36
CA GLY A 79 -11.48 1.33 -0.45
C GLY A 79 -11.91 0.96 0.97
N ILE A 80 -11.26 -0.04 1.55
CA ILE A 80 -11.38 -0.37 2.98
C ILE A 80 -10.16 0.15 3.71
N TYR A 81 -10.38 1.04 4.68
CA TYR A 81 -9.33 1.64 5.49
C TYR A 81 -9.35 1.11 6.93
N PHE A 82 -8.25 0.46 7.33
CA PHE A 82 -8.04 0.00 8.70
C PHE A 82 -7.31 1.08 9.49
N TYR A 83 -7.91 1.54 10.58
CA TYR A 83 -7.27 2.55 11.44
C TYR A 83 -6.09 1.99 12.26
N GLY A 84 -5.87 0.66 12.26
CA GLY A 84 -4.76 -0.02 12.96
C GLY A 84 -4.82 0.06 14.49
N ARG A 85 -5.56 1.02 15.06
CA ARG A 85 -5.88 1.12 16.48
C ARG A 85 -7.16 0.35 16.79
N LYS A 86 -7.05 -0.56 17.75
CA LYS A 86 -8.20 -1.16 18.42
C LYS A 86 -8.58 -0.28 19.60
N ASP A 87 -9.78 0.28 19.54
CA ASP A 87 -10.32 1.12 20.59
C ASP A 87 -10.72 0.23 21.78
N ARG A 88 -10.30 0.63 22.99
CA ARG A 88 -10.62 -0.09 24.22
C ARG A 88 -11.66 0.69 24.99
N THR A 89 -12.89 0.19 25.01
CA THR A 89 -14.01 0.79 25.74
C THR A 89 -14.24 0.00 27.03
N LEU A 90 -14.34 0.71 28.17
CA LEU A 90 -14.71 0.09 29.44
C LEU A 90 -16.24 0.00 29.52
N SER A 91 -16.77 -1.21 29.67
CA SER A 91 -18.19 -1.46 29.96
C SER A 91 -18.35 -2.11 31.34
N MET A 92 -19.54 -1.95 31.92
CA MET A 92 -19.94 -2.58 33.18
C MET A 92 -21.00 -3.65 32.85
N GLU A 93 -20.69 -4.91 33.15
CA GLU A 93 -21.61 -6.05 32.97
C GLU A 93 -21.57 -6.86 34.27
N ASP A 94 -22.72 -7.14 34.88
CA ASP A 94 -22.84 -7.83 36.19
C ASP A 94 -21.92 -7.27 37.29
N ASN A 95 -21.88 -5.94 37.41
CA ASN A 95 -21.07 -5.22 38.41
C ASN A 95 -19.55 -5.50 38.31
N ARG A 96 -19.09 -6.09 37.20
CA ARG A 96 -17.68 -6.30 36.88
C ARG A 96 -17.28 -5.40 35.72
N ARG A 97 -16.07 -4.83 35.79
CA ARG A 97 -15.49 -4.06 34.69
C ARG A 97 -15.06 -5.02 33.59
N LYS A 98 -15.55 -4.80 32.38
CA LYS A 98 -15.15 -5.52 31.17
C LYS A 98 -14.52 -4.53 30.20
N VAL A 99 -13.38 -4.90 29.64
CA VAL A 99 -12.76 -4.13 28.55
C VAL A 99 -13.25 -4.73 27.25
N ILE A 100 -14.01 -3.96 26.48
CA ILE A 100 -14.39 -4.31 25.12
C ILE A 100 -13.34 -3.71 24.19
N ILE A 101 -12.76 -4.56 23.34
CA ILE A 101 -11.79 -4.14 22.34
C ILE A 101 -12.52 -4.16 21.00
N GLU A 102 -12.66 -3.00 20.36
CA GLU A 102 -13.33 -2.86 19.08
C GLU A 102 -12.35 -2.40 18.02
N GLU A 103 -12.45 -3.00 16.84
CA GLU A 103 -11.74 -2.58 15.65
C GLU A 103 -12.70 -1.79 14.76
N ARG A 104 -12.28 -0.59 14.35
CA ARG A 104 -13.06 0.31 13.51
C ARG A 104 -12.48 0.34 12.11
N ILE A 105 -13.34 0.05 11.14
CA ILE A 105 -12.99 -0.05 9.72
C ILE A 105 -13.78 1.04 9.00
N SER A 106 -13.08 1.96 8.35
CA SER A 106 -13.71 3.01 7.54
C SER A 106 -13.84 2.54 6.10
N LEU A 107 -15.01 2.77 5.51
CA LEU A 107 -15.31 2.44 4.12
C LEU A 107 -15.37 3.74 3.32
N VAL A 108 -14.69 3.73 2.19
CA VAL A 108 -14.44 4.93 1.39
C VAL A 108 -14.60 4.59 -0.10
N LYS A 109 -15.19 5.48 -0.88
CA LYS A 109 -15.29 5.34 -2.34
C LYS A 109 -14.06 5.94 -3.02
N GLU A 110 -13.53 5.24 -4.01
CA GLU A 110 -12.47 5.74 -4.89
C GLU A 110 -12.95 5.85 -6.34
N PRO A 111 -12.42 6.80 -7.13
CA PRO A 111 -11.39 7.79 -6.78
C PRO A 111 -11.95 9.02 -6.05
N GLY A 112 -11.22 9.52 -5.06
CA GLY A 112 -11.56 10.78 -4.35
C GLY A 112 -11.69 10.63 -2.84
N SER A 113 -11.50 9.42 -2.33
CA SER A 113 -11.59 9.06 -0.93
C SER A 113 -12.87 9.60 -0.24
N GLU A 114 -14.02 9.45 -0.89
CA GLU A 114 -15.32 9.86 -0.34
C GLU A 114 -15.73 8.93 0.81
N TYR A 115 -15.96 9.48 2.00
CA TYR A 115 -16.33 8.69 3.16
C TYR A 115 -17.76 8.16 3.05
N ILE A 116 -17.91 6.82 3.07
CA ILE A 116 -19.21 6.14 3.00
C ILE A 116 -19.73 5.85 4.41
N GLY A 117 -18.85 5.42 5.31
CA GLY A 117 -19.22 5.03 6.65
C GLY A 117 -18.13 4.27 7.37
N HIS A 118 -18.47 3.69 8.52
CA HIS A 118 -17.57 2.82 9.26
C HIS A 118 -18.32 1.65 9.88
N VAL A 119 -17.58 0.57 10.10
CA VAL A 119 -18.04 -0.64 10.77
C VAL A 119 -17.20 -0.83 12.04
N SER A 120 -17.86 -1.03 13.17
CA SER A 120 -17.20 -1.39 14.43
C SER A 120 -17.38 -2.88 14.69
N VAL A 121 -16.29 -3.62 14.86
CA VAL A 121 -16.32 -5.05 15.17
C VAL A 121 -15.62 -5.33 16.49
N SER A 122 -16.30 -6.04 17.39
CA SER A 122 -15.77 -6.42 18.70
C SER A 122 -14.77 -7.60 18.64
N PHE A 123 -14.66 -8.27 17.49
CA PHE A 123 -13.77 -9.43 17.29
C PHE A 123 -13.08 -9.39 15.93
N GLY A 124 -11.75 -9.48 15.94
CA GLY A 124 -10.90 -9.49 14.74
C GLY A 124 -10.91 -10.83 13.97
N ARG A 125 -12.03 -11.54 13.93
CA ARG A 125 -12.17 -12.73 13.07
C ARG A 125 -12.57 -12.27 11.68
N ALA A 126 -11.81 -12.67 10.66
CA ALA A 126 -12.03 -12.28 9.27
C ALA A 126 -13.48 -12.51 8.83
N GLN A 127 -14.08 -13.64 9.20
CA GLN A 127 -15.49 -13.95 8.89
C GLN A 127 -16.49 -12.95 9.50
N ILE A 128 -16.27 -12.55 10.75
CA ILE A 128 -17.13 -11.57 11.43
C ILE A 128 -16.97 -10.20 10.78
N ILE A 129 -15.75 -9.81 10.46
CA ILE A 129 -15.45 -8.56 9.76
C ILE A 129 -16.14 -8.53 8.39
N GLY A 130 -15.97 -9.58 7.60
CA GLY A 130 -16.59 -9.71 6.28
C GLY A 130 -18.11 -9.59 6.33
N ASN A 131 -18.75 -10.33 7.23
CA ASN A 131 -20.20 -10.31 7.37
C ASN A 131 -20.75 -8.93 7.79
N ASN A 132 -20.05 -8.23 8.70
CA ASN A 132 -20.47 -6.90 9.12
C ASN A 132 -20.28 -5.87 7.99
N ILE A 133 -19.20 -5.96 7.21
CA ILE A 133 -18.99 -5.09 6.05
C ILE A 133 -20.04 -5.37 4.97
N TYR A 134 -20.30 -6.64 4.65
CA TYR A 134 -21.33 -7.04 3.70
C TYR A 134 -22.71 -6.51 4.12
N SER A 135 -23.10 -6.76 5.37
CA SER A 135 -24.39 -6.28 5.90
C SER A 135 -24.50 -4.75 5.87
N PHE A 136 -23.42 -4.02 6.17
CA PHE A 136 -23.42 -2.56 6.10
C PHE A 136 -23.61 -2.07 4.66
N LEU A 137 -22.85 -2.63 3.72
CA LEU A 137 -22.91 -2.21 2.31
C LEU A 137 -24.27 -2.53 1.68
N SER A 138 -24.84 -3.72 1.97
CA SER A 138 -26.20 -4.06 1.51
C SER A 138 -27.29 -3.12 2.05
N CYS A 139 -27.07 -2.45 3.19
CA CYS A 139 -28.00 -1.45 3.70
C CYS A 139 -27.79 -0.06 3.08
N VAL A 140 -26.57 0.28 2.69
CA VAL A 140 -26.21 1.60 2.15
C VAL A 140 -26.56 1.70 0.67
N ASP A 141 -26.22 0.68 -0.11
CA ASP A 141 -26.50 0.65 -1.55
C ASP A 141 -26.40 -0.80 -2.08
N ASN A 142 -27.48 -1.28 -2.69
CA ASN A 142 -27.56 -2.64 -3.24
C ASN A 142 -26.73 -2.82 -4.52
N ASP A 143 -26.26 -1.71 -5.12
CA ASP A 143 -25.42 -1.73 -6.33
C ASP A 143 -23.92 -1.85 -6.00
N ILE A 144 -23.56 -1.92 -4.71
CA ILE A 144 -22.17 -2.12 -4.27
C ILE A 144 -21.79 -3.59 -4.48
N ASP A 145 -21.03 -3.83 -5.54
CA ASP A 145 -20.38 -5.12 -5.75
C ASP A 145 -19.23 -5.28 -4.75
N VAL A 146 -19.47 -6.07 -3.70
CA VAL A 146 -18.49 -6.41 -2.67
C VAL A 146 -17.25 -7.13 -3.22
N THR A 147 -17.30 -7.68 -4.44
CA THR A 147 -16.11 -8.24 -5.10
C THR A 147 -15.14 -7.16 -5.57
N MET A 148 -15.57 -5.90 -5.63
CA MET A 148 -14.75 -4.74 -6.02
C MET A 148 -14.12 -4.02 -4.82
N LEU A 149 -14.21 -4.58 -3.60
CA LEU A 149 -13.56 -4.03 -2.41
C LEU A 149 -12.04 -4.25 -2.46
N VAL A 150 -11.30 -3.17 -2.23
CA VAL A 150 -9.84 -3.16 -2.19
C VAL A 150 -9.39 -2.69 -0.81
N ALA A 151 -8.58 -3.49 -0.11
CA ALA A 151 -7.96 -3.05 1.15
C ALA A 151 -6.88 -2.00 0.86
N THR A 152 -6.99 -0.83 1.51
CA THR A 152 -6.04 0.26 1.36
C THR A 152 -5.43 0.60 2.73
N GLU A 153 -4.14 0.32 2.91
CA GLU A 153 -3.40 0.76 4.10
C GLU A 153 -2.92 2.22 3.93
N HIS A 154 -2.72 2.91 5.06
CA HIS A 154 -2.27 4.29 5.13
C HIS A 154 -1.02 4.56 4.27
N LEU A 155 -1.20 5.32 3.18
CA LEU A 155 -0.14 5.68 2.24
C LEU A 155 0.78 6.78 2.82
N SER A 156 1.62 6.41 3.79
CA SER A 156 2.89 7.12 4.06
C SER A 156 4.10 6.33 3.54
N THR A 157 3.97 5.03 3.27
CA THR A 157 5.10 4.20 2.86
C THR A 157 4.61 2.93 2.18
N GLN A 158 5.00 2.76 0.91
CA GLN A 158 5.22 1.49 0.20
C GLN A 158 3.99 0.58 -0.01
N VAL A 159 3.55 0.37 -1.25
CA VAL A 159 3.96 -0.72 -2.17
C VAL A 159 3.29 -2.05 -1.85
N SER A 160 2.43 -2.46 -2.78
CA SER A 160 2.16 -3.82 -3.29
C SER A 160 0.65 -3.99 -3.41
N LYS A 161 0.18 -4.26 -4.63
CA LYS A 161 -1.04 -5.04 -4.83
C LYS A 161 -0.79 -6.40 -4.15
N GLU A 162 -1.08 -6.52 -2.88
CA GLU A 162 -1.85 -7.66 -2.45
C GLU A 162 -3.29 -7.23 -2.63
N VAL A 163 -3.80 -7.40 -3.85
CA VAL A 163 -5.25 -7.62 -4.00
C VAL A 163 -5.47 -8.90 -3.21
N LEU A 164 -5.79 -8.76 -1.93
CA LEU A 164 -6.37 -9.83 -1.17
C LEU A 164 -7.70 -10.09 -1.86
N TYR A 165 -7.68 -10.98 -2.85
CA TYR A 165 -8.85 -11.73 -3.22
C TYR A 165 -9.21 -12.51 -1.96
N VAL A 166 -9.99 -11.89 -1.09
CA VAL A 166 -10.67 -12.61 -0.03
C VAL A 166 -11.72 -13.43 -0.76
N THR A 167 -11.30 -14.60 -1.22
CA THR A 167 -12.21 -15.63 -1.70
C THR A 167 -12.93 -16.13 -0.45
N TRP A 168 -14.14 -15.64 -0.27
CA TRP A 168 -15.04 -16.10 0.78
C TRP A 168 -15.60 -17.45 0.35
N ASN A 169 -14.95 -18.54 0.77
CA ASN A 169 -15.52 -19.89 0.78
C ASN A 169 -16.06 -20.21 2.18
#